data_AF-A0A832ALU7-F1
#
_entry.id   AF-A0A832ALU7-F1
#
_cell.length_a   1.000
_cell.length_b   1.000
_cell.length_c   1.000
_cell.angle_alpha   90.00
_cell.angle_beta   90.00
_cell.angle_gamma   90.00
#
_symmetry.space_group_name_H-M   'P 1'
#
loop_
_entity.id
_entity.type
_entity.pdbx_description
1 polymer ?
#
loop_
_entity_poly.entity_id
_entity_poly.type
_entity_poly.pdbx_seq_one_letter_code
_entity_poly.pdbx_strand_id
1 'polypeptide(L)'
;MPIDFGAMRSTGIMAIAYNHLKRYLGIKTGATRLYDTGQQLAEVEEEVRQRFGVDVVDLTYTFPDAPIPNPEWRPWTLPDGSPCLAPADWRPEPDGEGGWVRRDDEGRVVARMPRDVLYFEGCYHPLEDATTLADIDAYEWPIIDDERLEYLHERAKWLYYNTDYAIMAPF
;
A
#
# COMPACT_ATOMS: atom_id res chain seq x y z
N MET A 1 11.24 16.17 18.05
CA MET A 1 10.92 14.73 18.01
C MET A 1 10.36 14.47 16.63
N PRO A 2 10.79 13.41 15.92
CA PRO A 2 10.25 13.11 14.59
C PRO A 2 8.77 12.73 14.66
N ILE A 3 7.98 13.20 13.70
CA ILE A 3 6.56 12.85 13.51
C ILE A 3 6.45 11.86 12.36
N ASP A 4 5.92 10.68 12.63
CA ASP A 4 5.53 9.70 11.61
C ASP A 4 4.02 9.73 11.39
N PHE A 5 3.62 9.92 10.13
CA PHE A 5 2.24 9.79 9.68
C PHE A 5 2.22 9.15 8.29
N GLY A 6 2.26 7.82 8.27
CA GLY A 6 2.19 7.02 7.04
C GLY A 6 3.55 6.63 6.45
N ALA A 7 4.63 6.65 7.23
CA ALA A 7 5.91 6.06 6.80
C ALA A 7 5.96 4.54 6.96
N MET A 8 4.97 3.93 7.63
CA MET A 8 4.74 2.49 7.68
C MET A 8 3.25 2.19 7.58
N ARG A 9 2.90 0.97 7.12
CA ARG A 9 1.53 0.45 7.17
C ARG A 9 0.86 0.59 8.54
N SER A 10 1.60 0.36 9.63
CA SER A 10 1.07 0.45 11.00
C SER A 10 0.83 1.88 11.48
N THR A 11 1.46 2.88 10.85
CA THR A 11 1.33 4.31 11.17
C THR A 11 0.52 5.08 10.12
N GLY A 12 -0.08 4.36 9.18
CA GLY A 12 -0.89 4.90 8.09
C GLY A 12 -2.31 5.28 8.47
N ILE A 13 -3.08 5.66 7.46
CA ILE A 13 -4.48 6.05 7.56
C ILE A 13 -5.28 5.40 6.43
N MET A 14 -6.45 4.83 6.74
CA MET A 14 -7.33 4.27 5.72
C MET A 14 -7.76 5.35 4.71
N ALA A 15 -7.87 4.99 3.44
CA ALA A 15 -8.19 5.92 2.36
C ALA A 15 -9.55 6.62 2.54
N ILE A 16 -10.54 5.92 3.11
CA ILE A 16 -11.83 6.52 3.50
C ILE A 16 -11.62 7.63 4.55
N ALA A 17 -10.88 7.32 5.61
CA ALA A 17 -10.60 8.29 6.68
C ALA A 17 -9.76 9.47 6.16
N TYR A 18 -8.82 9.20 5.25
CA TYR A 18 -8.00 10.22 4.61
C TYR A 18 -8.84 11.14 3.70
N ASN A 19 -9.79 10.59 2.93
CA ASN A 19 -10.76 11.38 2.17
C ASN A 19 -11.59 12.32 3.08
N HIS A 20 -12.00 11.84 4.25
CA HIS A 20 -12.67 12.66 5.26
C HIS A 20 -11.75 13.74 5.84
N LEU A 21 -10.50 13.40 6.12
CA LEU A 21 -9.49 14.35 6.60
C LEU A 21 -9.27 15.49 5.59
N LYS A 22 -9.05 15.16 4.31
CA LYS A 22 -8.89 16.18 3.25
C LYS A 22 -10.10 17.11 3.18
N ARG A 23 -11.32 16.55 3.22
CA ARG A 23 -12.57 17.32 3.23
C ARG A 23 -12.67 18.25 4.43
N TYR A 24 -12.34 17.76 5.62
CA TYR A 24 -12.36 18.54 6.86
C TYR A 24 -11.33 19.68 6.82
N LEU A 25 -10.13 19.42 6.29
CA LEU A 25 -9.05 20.39 6.16
C LEU A 25 -9.23 21.38 5.00
N GLY A 26 -10.25 21.16 4.15
CA GLY A 26 -10.53 21.97 2.96
C GLY A 26 -9.57 21.72 1.78
N ILE A 27 -8.82 20.61 1.80
CA ILE A 27 -7.86 20.24 0.76
C ILE A 27 -8.62 19.67 -0.44
N LYS A 28 -8.46 20.29 -1.62
CA LYS A 28 -9.19 19.95 -2.87
C LYS A 28 -8.27 19.50 -4.01
N THR A 29 -6.98 19.57 -3.78
CA THR A 29 -5.86 19.21 -4.66
C THR A 29 -5.54 17.72 -4.55
N GLY A 30 -4.86 17.20 -5.57
CA GLY A 30 -4.37 15.83 -5.59
C GLY A 30 -5.47 14.76 -5.61
N ALA A 31 -5.09 13.52 -5.33
CA ALA A 31 -5.97 12.36 -5.32
C ALA A 31 -5.44 11.33 -4.34
N THR A 32 -6.31 10.78 -3.50
CA THR A 32 -5.96 9.72 -2.55
C THR A 32 -5.51 8.47 -3.32
N ARG A 33 -4.27 8.05 -3.11
CA ARG A 33 -3.70 6.83 -3.71
C ARG A 33 -3.64 5.72 -2.67
N LEU A 34 -3.96 4.49 -3.05
CA LEU A 34 -3.80 3.33 -2.17
C LEU A 34 -2.32 2.91 -2.13
N TYR A 35 -1.67 3.22 -1.01
CA TYR A 35 -0.33 2.75 -0.67
C TYR A 35 -0.34 1.26 -0.29
N ASP A 36 -1.34 0.85 0.50
CA ASP A 36 -1.59 -0.56 0.84
C ASP A 36 -2.99 -0.94 0.38
N THR A 37 -3.07 -1.79 -0.63
CA THR A 37 -4.36 -2.23 -1.20
C THR A 37 -5.07 -3.28 -0.37
N GLY A 38 -4.34 -4.01 0.48
CA GLY A 38 -4.92 -4.99 1.40
C GLY A 38 -5.66 -4.28 2.53
N GLN A 39 -4.95 -3.40 3.25
CA GLN A 39 -5.50 -2.63 4.37
C GLN A 39 -6.28 -1.38 3.93
N GLN A 40 -6.26 -1.06 2.64
CA GLN A 40 -6.80 0.17 2.05
C GLN A 40 -6.24 1.46 2.66
N LEU A 41 -4.91 1.53 2.81
CA LEU A 41 -4.23 2.70 3.37
C LEU A 41 -3.91 3.72 2.30
N ALA A 42 -4.09 5.00 2.61
CA ALA A 42 -3.71 6.10 1.76
C ALA A 42 -2.20 6.36 1.80
N GLU A 43 -1.63 6.65 0.64
CA GLU A 43 -0.41 7.42 0.54
C GLU A 43 -0.72 8.86 0.97
N VAL A 44 -0.22 9.27 2.15
CA VAL A 44 -0.40 10.63 2.66
C VAL A 44 0.26 11.60 1.68
N GLU A 45 -0.39 12.68 1.26
CA GLU A 45 0.17 13.60 0.26
C GLU A 45 1.10 14.64 0.91
N GLU A 46 1.98 15.24 0.10
CA GLU A 46 2.94 16.25 0.57
C GLU A 46 2.27 17.42 1.28
N GLU A 47 1.16 17.94 0.76
CA GLU A 47 0.41 19.02 1.39
C GLU A 47 -0.06 18.66 2.82
N VAL A 48 -0.42 17.40 3.05
CA VAL A 48 -0.81 16.91 4.36
C VAL A 48 0.43 16.73 5.25
N ARG A 49 1.51 16.14 4.73
CA ARG A 49 2.78 16.00 5.49
C ARG A 49 3.30 17.34 5.98
N GLN A 50 3.39 18.32 5.08
CA GLN A 50 3.85 19.68 5.40
C GLN A 50 2.96 20.34 6.45
N ARG A 51 1.64 20.18 6.34
CA ARG A 51 0.69 20.75 7.31
C ARG A 51 0.84 20.17 8.71
N PHE A 52 1.17 18.89 8.84
CA PHE A 52 1.33 18.21 10.12
C PHE A 52 2.78 18.13 10.60
N GLY A 53 3.75 18.65 9.83
CA GLY A 53 5.16 18.59 10.16
C GLY A 53 5.69 17.15 10.23
N VAL A 54 5.24 16.28 9.31
CA VAL A 54 5.72 14.91 9.22
C VAL A 54 7.21 14.93 8.88
N ASP A 55 8.01 14.11 9.55
CA ASP A 55 9.47 14.07 9.41
C ASP A 55 9.97 12.77 8.76
N VAL A 56 9.09 11.80 8.52
CA VAL A 56 9.44 10.45 8.06
C VAL A 56 8.64 10.08 6.83
N VAL A 57 9.28 9.42 5.86
CA VAL A 57 8.63 8.83 4.68
C VAL A 57 9.01 7.37 4.53
N ASP A 58 8.07 6.60 4.01
CA ASP A 58 8.29 5.23 3.61
C ASP A 58 9.30 5.19 2.46
N LEU A 59 10.25 4.24 2.51
CA LEU A 59 11.22 3.99 1.43
C LEU A 59 10.51 3.76 0.10
N THR A 60 9.28 3.23 0.17
CA THR A 60 8.43 2.97 -0.97
C THR A 60 7.43 4.07 -1.37
N TYR A 61 7.56 5.26 -0.80
CA TYR A 61 6.74 6.42 -1.15
C TYR A 61 6.92 6.88 -2.62
N THR A 62 5.82 7.32 -3.24
CA THR A 62 5.76 7.77 -4.63
C THR A 62 6.10 9.27 -4.76
N PHE A 63 7.31 9.60 -5.20
CA PHE A 63 7.71 10.99 -5.49
C PHE A 63 7.59 11.28 -7.00
N PRO A 64 6.75 12.25 -7.43
CA PRO A 64 6.56 12.57 -8.85
C PRO A 64 7.85 12.95 -9.59
N ASP A 65 8.78 13.61 -8.90
CA ASP A 65 10.04 14.11 -9.48
C ASP A 65 11.18 13.08 -9.39
N ALA A 66 10.97 11.94 -8.73
CA ALA A 66 11.98 10.89 -8.68
C ALA A 66 12.12 10.25 -10.07
N PRO A 67 13.34 10.10 -10.61
CA PRO A 67 13.60 9.43 -11.89
C PRO A 67 13.51 7.89 -11.75
N ILE A 68 12.65 7.42 -10.85
CA ILE A 68 12.48 6.03 -10.47
C ILE A 68 11.02 5.69 -10.76
N PRO A 69 10.74 4.56 -11.45
CA PRO A 69 9.38 4.21 -11.81
C PRO A 69 8.45 4.18 -10.60
N ASN A 70 7.40 4.99 -10.70
CA ASN A 70 6.26 4.99 -9.80
C ASN A 70 5.19 4.03 -10.35
N PRO A 71 4.34 3.43 -9.51
CA PRO A 71 3.21 2.66 -9.99
C PRO A 71 2.36 3.49 -10.95
N GLU A 72 1.86 2.84 -12.01
CA GLU A 72 0.74 3.42 -12.74
C GLU A 72 -0.49 3.42 -11.84
N TRP A 73 -1.26 4.50 -11.85
CA TRP A 73 -2.44 4.68 -11.00
C TRP A 73 -3.71 4.63 -11.84
N ARG A 74 -4.71 3.90 -11.37
CA ARG A 74 -6.04 3.82 -12.02
C ARG A 74 -7.15 4.22 -11.06
N PRO A 75 -8.25 4.80 -11.57
CA PRO A 75 -9.43 5.09 -10.76
C PRO A 75 -9.95 3.84 -10.05
N TRP A 76 -10.29 4.01 -8.79
CA TRP A 76 -10.92 2.99 -7.96
C TRP A 76 -12.00 3.64 -7.06
N THR A 77 -12.96 2.83 -6.65
CA THR A 77 -14.04 3.25 -5.75
C THR A 77 -13.93 2.47 -4.45
N LEU A 78 -13.77 3.20 -3.35
CA LEU A 78 -13.69 2.62 -2.00
C LEU A 78 -15.04 2.03 -1.56
N PRO A 79 -15.07 1.17 -0.53
CA PRO A 79 -16.30 0.57 -0.01
C PRO A 79 -17.39 1.58 0.40
N ASP A 80 -17.03 2.80 0.79
CA ASP A 80 -17.98 3.87 1.11
C ASP A 80 -18.49 4.64 -0.12
N GLY A 81 -18.05 4.25 -1.32
CA GLY A 81 -18.36 4.91 -2.59
C GLY A 81 -17.46 6.10 -2.92
N SER A 82 -16.51 6.47 -2.05
CA SER A 82 -15.62 7.59 -2.31
C SER A 82 -14.52 7.22 -3.33
N PRO A 83 -14.07 8.17 -4.18
CA PRO A 83 -13.06 7.88 -5.19
C PRO A 83 -11.67 7.82 -4.58
N CYS A 84 -10.82 6.98 -5.17
CA CYS A 84 -9.38 6.99 -4.95
C CYS A 84 -8.66 6.52 -6.23
N LEU A 85 -7.35 6.39 -6.15
CA LEU A 85 -6.51 5.74 -7.14
C LEU A 85 -5.92 4.48 -6.53
N ALA A 86 -5.82 3.41 -7.32
CA ALA A 86 -5.15 2.18 -6.94
C ALA A 86 -4.03 1.84 -7.93
N PRO A 87 -3.01 1.06 -7.52
CA PRO A 87 -1.99 0.55 -8.41
C PRO A 87 -2.59 -0.19 -9.61
N ALA A 88 -2.05 0.03 -10.81
CA ALA A 88 -2.58 -0.54 -12.04
C ALA A 88 -2.37 -2.05 -12.16
N ASP A 89 -1.59 -2.69 -11.31
CA ASP A 89 -1.46 -4.14 -11.20
C ASP A 89 -2.46 -4.75 -10.21
N TRP A 90 -3.07 -3.93 -9.34
CA TRP A 90 -4.11 -4.38 -8.44
C TRP A 90 -5.45 -4.53 -9.16
N ARG A 91 -5.94 -5.78 -9.20
CA ARG A 91 -7.13 -6.21 -9.97
C ARG A 91 -8.01 -7.16 -9.14
N PRO A 92 -8.70 -6.67 -8.10
CA PRO A 92 -9.71 -7.49 -7.43
C PRO A 92 -10.90 -7.74 -8.37
N GLU A 93 -11.52 -8.91 -8.21
CA GLU A 93 -12.70 -9.35 -8.95
C GLU A 93 -13.93 -9.27 -8.04
N PRO A 94 -15.11 -8.90 -8.55
CA PRO A 94 -16.34 -9.00 -7.77
C PRO A 94 -16.60 -10.45 -7.34
N ASP A 95 -17.04 -10.65 -6.10
CA ASP A 95 -17.36 -11.99 -5.57
C ASP A 95 -18.76 -12.49 -5.97
N GLY A 96 -19.60 -11.61 -6.52
CA GLY A 96 -21.00 -11.88 -6.86
C GLY A 96 -22.01 -11.58 -5.75
N GLU A 97 -21.54 -11.26 -4.54
CA GLU A 97 -22.34 -10.99 -3.33
C GLU A 97 -22.19 -9.55 -2.83
N GLY A 98 -21.49 -8.71 -3.60
CA GLY A 98 -21.25 -7.30 -3.31
C GLY A 98 -19.91 -7.03 -2.61
N GLY A 99 -19.08 -8.05 -2.47
CA GLY A 99 -17.69 -7.95 -2.06
C GLY A 99 -16.72 -8.15 -3.23
N TRP A 100 -15.47 -8.42 -2.87
CA TRP A 100 -14.35 -8.55 -3.78
C TRP A 100 -13.44 -9.70 -3.38
N VAL A 101 -12.79 -10.31 -4.36
CA VAL A 101 -11.75 -11.32 -4.18
C VAL A 101 -10.50 -10.94 -4.96
N ARG A 102 -9.33 -11.30 -4.43
CA ARG A 102 -8.07 -11.26 -5.18
C ARG A 102 -7.64 -12.70 -5.48
N ARG A 103 -7.25 -12.93 -6.73
CA ARG A 103 -6.63 -14.19 -7.15
C ARG A 103 -5.13 -14.03 -7.35
N ASP A 104 -4.41 -15.12 -7.16
CA ASP A 104 -3.03 -15.24 -7.63
C ASP A 104 -2.98 -15.72 -9.08
N ASP A 105 -1.77 -15.91 -9.61
CA ASP A 105 -1.53 -16.32 -10.99
C ASP A 105 -2.02 -17.75 -11.31
N GLU A 106 -2.25 -18.56 -10.27
CA GLU A 106 -2.85 -19.90 -10.37
C GLU A 106 -4.38 -19.88 -10.28
N GLY A 107 -4.97 -18.70 -10.07
CA GLY A 107 -6.42 -18.51 -9.96
C GLY A 107 -6.99 -18.82 -8.57
N ARG A 108 -6.16 -19.10 -7.56
CA ARG A 108 -6.59 -19.35 -6.18
C ARG A 108 -7.05 -18.05 -5.55
N VAL A 109 -8.12 -18.08 -4.75
CA VAL A 109 -8.54 -16.90 -3.99
C VAL A 109 -7.61 -16.73 -2.80
N VAL A 110 -6.78 -15.68 -2.82
CA VAL A 110 -5.78 -15.41 -1.77
C VAL A 110 -6.22 -14.35 -0.78
N ALA A 111 -7.14 -13.47 -1.18
CA ALA A 111 -7.73 -12.50 -0.27
C ALA A 111 -9.20 -12.20 -0.60
N ARG A 112 -9.97 -11.82 0.41
CA ARG A 112 -11.40 -11.48 0.30
C ARG A 112 -11.71 -10.19 1.03
N MET A 113 -12.60 -9.40 0.46
CA MET A 113 -13.26 -8.29 1.14
C MET A 113 -14.76 -8.48 0.98
N PRO A 114 -15.44 -9.12 1.95
CA PRO A 114 -16.88 -9.28 1.92
C PRO A 114 -17.60 -7.93 1.84
N ARG A 115 -18.88 -7.98 1.46
CA ARG A 115 -19.76 -6.82 1.52
C ARG A 115 -19.70 -6.16 2.91
N ASP A 116 -19.69 -4.83 2.93
CA ASP A 116 -19.65 -3.99 4.13
C ASP A 116 -18.34 -4.08 4.96
N VAL A 117 -17.34 -4.84 4.50
CA VAL A 117 -15.98 -4.87 5.06
C VAL A 117 -15.10 -3.83 4.35
N LEU A 118 -14.20 -3.19 5.09
CA LEU A 118 -13.41 -2.05 4.60
C LEU A 118 -12.02 -2.41 4.08
N TYR A 119 -11.59 -3.67 4.20
CA TYR A 119 -10.25 -4.12 3.83
C TYR A 119 -10.28 -5.58 3.39
N PHE A 120 -9.21 -6.01 2.70
CA PHE A 120 -9.03 -7.39 2.27
C PHE A 120 -8.35 -8.20 3.38
N GLU A 121 -8.88 -9.39 3.64
CA GLU A 121 -8.29 -10.38 4.53
C GLU A 121 -7.69 -11.53 3.72
N GLY A 122 -6.50 -11.97 4.11
CA GLY A 122 -5.87 -13.16 3.54
C GLY A 122 -6.69 -14.40 3.88
N CYS A 123 -6.94 -15.26 2.90
CA CYS A 123 -7.72 -16.49 3.08
C CYS A 123 -7.04 -17.74 2.50
N TYR A 124 -5.83 -17.61 1.99
CA TYR A 124 -5.03 -18.74 1.50
C TYR A 124 -3.92 -19.06 2.49
N HIS A 125 -3.82 -20.34 2.86
CA HIS A 125 -2.91 -20.84 3.88
C HIS A 125 -2.00 -21.90 3.24
N PRO A 126 -0.89 -21.50 2.58
CA PRO A 126 -0.06 -22.44 1.80
C PRO A 126 0.60 -23.54 2.63
N LEU A 127 0.61 -23.38 3.97
CA LEU A 127 1.19 -24.32 4.92
C LEU A 127 0.10 -25.03 5.76
N GLU A 128 -1.17 -25.04 5.34
CA GLU A 128 -2.26 -25.64 6.13
C GLU A 128 -2.05 -27.13 6.43
N ASP A 129 -1.40 -27.85 5.51
CA ASP A 129 -1.10 -29.27 5.63
C ASP A 129 0.34 -29.56 6.13
N ALA A 130 1.12 -28.53 6.47
CA ALA A 130 2.49 -28.72 6.94
C ALA A 130 2.50 -29.38 8.32
N THR A 131 3.18 -30.53 8.45
CA THR A 131 3.24 -31.31 9.71
C THR A 131 4.66 -31.47 10.24
N THR A 132 5.67 -31.15 9.43
CA THR A 132 7.08 -31.29 9.75
C THR A 132 7.87 -30.03 9.43
N LEU A 133 9.08 -29.90 10.00
CA LEU A 133 10.00 -28.81 9.64
C LEU A 133 10.40 -28.88 8.16
N ALA A 134 10.51 -30.08 7.59
CA ALA A 134 10.86 -30.26 6.18
C ALA A 134 9.79 -29.67 5.25
N ASP A 135 8.51 -29.70 5.63
CA ASP A 135 7.42 -29.09 4.84
C ASP A 135 7.56 -27.55 4.81
N ILE A 136 8.01 -26.96 5.92
CA ILE A 136 8.27 -25.52 6.02
C ILE A 136 9.52 -25.13 5.23
N ASP A 137 10.59 -25.93 5.31
CA ASP A 137 11.84 -25.69 4.59
C ASP A 137 11.68 -25.85 3.07
N ALA A 138 10.74 -26.68 2.63
CA ALA A 138 10.41 -26.87 1.22
C ALA A 138 9.54 -25.74 0.64
N TYR A 139 8.96 -24.88 1.48
CA TYR A 139 8.14 -23.77 1.02
C TYR A 139 9.00 -22.65 0.44
N GLU A 140 8.67 -22.26 -0.78
CA GLU A 140 9.33 -21.16 -1.47
C GLU A 140 8.87 -19.81 -0.90
N TRP A 141 9.59 -19.33 0.12
CA TRP A 141 9.34 -18.01 0.69
C TRP A 141 9.64 -16.91 -0.32
N PRO A 142 8.79 -15.86 -0.40
CA PRO A 142 9.09 -14.71 -1.24
C PRO A 142 10.38 -14.05 -0.76
N ILE A 143 11.33 -13.88 -1.67
CA ILE A 143 12.59 -13.17 -1.43
C ILE A 143 12.60 -11.87 -2.24
N ILE A 144 13.32 -10.87 -1.75
CA ILE A 144 13.59 -9.66 -2.51
C ILE A 144 14.68 -10.00 -3.53
N ASP A 145 14.33 -10.00 -4.81
CA ASP A 145 15.28 -10.27 -5.90
C ASP A 145 16.24 -9.08 -6.14
N ASP A 146 17.29 -9.31 -6.94
CA ASP A 146 18.32 -8.31 -7.22
C ASP A 146 17.75 -7.06 -7.91
N GLU A 147 16.75 -7.23 -8.78
CA GLU A 147 16.08 -6.11 -9.46
C GLU A 147 15.35 -5.21 -8.45
N ARG A 148 14.59 -5.82 -7.53
CA ARG A 148 13.88 -5.11 -6.48
C ARG A 148 14.84 -4.49 -5.48
N LEU A 149 15.94 -5.16 -5.13
CA LEU A 149 16.99 -4.61 -4.27
C LEU A 149 17.62 -3.36 -4.88
N GLU A 150 17.98 -3.40 -6.17
CA GLU A 150 18.55 -2.24 -6.88
C GLU A 150 17.55 -1.08 -6.95
N TYR A 151 16.27 -1.38 -7.23
CA TYR A 151 15.20 -0.40 -7.19
C TYR A 151 15.06 0.29 -5.81
N LEU A 152 15.10 -0.49 -4.73
CA LEU A 152 15.05 0.04 -3.36
C LEU A 152 16.31 0.84 -3.02
N HIS A 153 17.47 0.41 -3.48
CA HIS A 153 18.75 1.09 -3.30
C HIS A 153 18.74 2.48 -3.95
N GLU A 154 18.38 2.56 -5.23
CA GLU A 154 18.32 3.83 -5.96
C GLU A 154 17.28 4.77 -5.35
N ARG A 155 16.17 4.24 -4.83
CA ARG A 155 15.17 5.06 -4.15
C ARG A 155 15.64 5.59 -2.81
N ALA A 156 16.31 4.76 -2.01
CA ALA A 156 16.92 5.21 -0.76
C ALA A 156 17.93 6.34 -1.01
N LYS A 157 18.79 6.19 -2.03
CA LYS A 157 19.74 7.23 -2.44
C LYS A 157 19.04 8.52 -2.87
N TRP A 158 18.02 8.41 -3.71
CA TRP A 158 17.30 9.60 -4.18
C TRP A 158 16.66 10.34 -3.01
N LEU A 159 15.96 9.62 -2.11
CA LEU A 159 15.35 10.21 -0.92
C LEU A 159 16.37 10.92 -0.04
N TYR A 160 17.51 10.28 0.20
CA TYR A 160 18.58 10.83 1.04
C TYR A 160 19.18 12.12 0.48
N TYR A 161 19.36 12.21 -0.83
CA TYR A 161 20.00 13.38 -1.45
C TYR A 161 19.01 14.50 -1.85
N ASN A 162 17.71 14.21 -1.96
CA ASN A 162 16.73 15.14 -2.52
C ASN A 162 15.60 15.51 -1.56
N THR A 163 15.59 14.97 -0.34
CA THR A 163 14.58 15.29 0.68
C THR A 163 15.21 15.44 2.06
N ASP A 164 14.50 16.10 2.97
CA ASP A 164 14.91 16.26 4.38
C ASP A 164 14.24 15.20 5.29
N TYR A 165 13.47 14.27 4.72
CA TYR A 165 12.75 13.26 5.48
C TYR A 165 13.68 12.14 5.96
N ALA A 166 13.45 11.66 7.18
CA ALA A 166 13.96 10.36 7.58
C ALA A 166 13.30 9.25 6.75
N ILE A 167 14.07 8.23 6.40
CA ILE A 167 13.60 7.13 5.54
C ILE A 167 13.29 5.91 6.42
N MET A 168 12.07 5.41 6.33
CA MET A 168 11.65 4.17 6.97
C MET A 168 11.55 3.05 5.94
N ALA A 169 12.33 1.99 6.11
CA ALA A 169 12.18 0.80 5.27
C ALA A 169 11.01 -0.05 5.80
N PRO A 170 10.02 -0.39 4.95
CA PRO A 170 8.94 -1.27 5.36
C PRO A 170 9.48 -2.69 5.59
N PHE A 171 8.94 -3.37 6.60
CA PHE A 171 9.16 -4.78 6.90
C PHE A 171 7.83 -5.53 6.93
#